data_AF-A0A355Q3C5-F1
#
_entry.id   AF-A0A355Q3C5-F1
#
_cell.length_a   1.000
_cell.length_b   1.000
_cell.length_c   1.000
_cell.angle_alpha   90.00
_cell.angle_beta   90.00
_cell.angle_gamma   90.00
#
_symmetry.space_group_name_H-M   'P 1'
#
loop_
_entity.id
_entity.type
_entity.pdbx_description
1 polymer ?
#
loop_
_entity_poly.entity_id
_entity_poly.type
_entity_poly.pdbx_seq_one_letter_code
_entity_poly.pdbx_strand_id
1 'polypeptide(L)'
;MPEIELGSLVWLVWGGSLLGLQSSISIALNLKKKSLLPIVGSIYFLSIFCLSLFLLKEPVFFYKILTLILVVGIGISLILLYLMFRQKNWCGICLRVHFANVLLLLTSIEAWPRLSLFS
;
A
#
# COMPACT_ATOMS: atom_id res chain seq x y z
N MET A 1 6.69 -22.93 13.11
CA MET A 1 5.42 -22.27 12.74
C MET A 1 5.52 -20.79 12.26
N PRO A 2 6.67 -20.09 12.19
CA PRO A 2 6.69 -18.69 11.70
C PRO A 2 6.68 -18.53 10.17
N GLU A 3 7.12 -19.53 9.41
CA GLU A 3 7.19 -19.45 7.94
C GLU A 3 5.82 -19.37 7.27
N ILE A 4 4.81 -20.09 7.82
CA ILE A 4 3.44 -20.10 7.30
C ILE A 4 2.77 -18.73 7.50
N GLU A 5 3.05 -18.08 8.63
CA GLU A 5 2.51 -16.75 8.95
C GLU A 5 3.20 -15.65 8.14
N LEU A 6 4.52 -15.72 7.94
CA LEU A 6 5.24 -14.79 7.07
C LEU A 6 4.77 -14.93 5.61
N GLY A 7 4.53 -16.16 5.15
CA GLY A 7 3.92 -16.42 3.85
C GLY A 7 2.55 -15.77 3.72
N SER A 8 1.67 -15.93 4.71
CA SER A 8 0.33 -15.31 4.71
C SER A 8 0.40 -13.77 4.66
N LEU A 9 1.32 -13.15 5.41
CA LEU A 9 1.56 -11.71 5.37
C LEU A 9 1.99 -11.25 3.98
N VAL A 10 2.96 -11.93 3.37
CA VAL A 10 3.45 -11.61 2.03
C VAL A 10 2.33 -11.71 1.00
N TRP A 11 1.49 -12.75 1.08
CA TRP A 11 0.31 -12.91 0.23
C TRP A 11 -0.71 -11.77 0.38
N LEU A 12 -0.96 -11.30 1.61
CA LEU A 12 -1.85 -10.15 1.86
C LEU A 12 -1.27 -8.85 1.31
N VAL A 13 0.04 -8.63 1.50
CA VAL A 13 0.74 -7.45 0.94
C VAL A 13 0.72 -7.48 -0.58
N TRP A 14 0.90 -8.65 -1.20
CA TRP A 14 0.78 -8.82 -2.65
C TRP A 14 -0.63 -8.51 -3.14
N GLY A 15 -1.65 -9.06 -2.50
CA GLY A 15 -3.05 -8.80 -2.85
C GLY A 15 -3.40 -7.31 -2.78
N GLY A 16 -3.05 -6.65 -1.66
CA GLY A 16 -3.31 -5.23 -1.46
C GLY A 16 -2.55 -4.33 -2.46
N SER A 17 -1.28 -4.64 -2.73
CA SER A 17 -0.47 -3.87 -3.69
C SER A 17 -0.94 -4.05 -5.14
N LEU A 18 -1.33 -5.26 -5.55
CA LEU A 18 -1.88 -5.51 -6.88
C LEU A 18 -3.22 -4.79 -7.11
N LEU A 19 -4.12 -4.82 -6.12
CA LEU A 19 -5.39 -4.08 -6.18
C LEU A 19 -5.17 -2.56 -6.26
N GLY A 20 -4.21 -2.04 -5.48
CA GLY A 20 -3.79 -0.66 -5.55
C GLY A 20 -3.23 -0.28 -6.92
N LEU A 21 -2.31 -1.10 -7.45
CA LEU A 21 -1.69 -0.91 -8.76
C LEU A 21 -2.72 -0.92 -9.89
N GLN A 22 -3.61 -1.92 -9.92
CA GLN A 22 -4.69 -2.01 -10.90
C GLN A 22 -5.58 -0.76 -10.87
N SER A 23 -5.91 -0.28 -9.67
CA SER A 23 -6.73 0.92 -9.47
C SER A 23 -6.01 2.18 -9.95
N SER A 24 -4.71 2.34 -9.64
CA SER A 24 -3.89 3.46 -10.10
C SER A 24 -3.74 3.49 -11.62
N ILE A 25 -3.50 2.34 -12.26
CA ILE A 25 -3.44 2.22 -13.72
C ILE A 25 -4.80 2.55 -14.35
N SER A 26 -5.89 2.06 -13.77
CA SER A 26 -7.24 2.38 -14.25
C SER A 26 -7.53 3.89 -14.19
N ILE A 27 -7.11 4.57 -13.13
CA ILE A 27 -7.20 6.03 -13.01
C ILE A 27 -6.33 6.71 -14.08
N ALA A 28 -5.09 6.23 -14.30
CA ALA A 28 -4.19 6.79 -15.31
C ALA A 28 -4.79 6.72 -16.72
N LEU A 29 -5.42 5.59 -17.06
CA LEU A 29 -6.01 5.36 -18.37
C LEU A 29 -7.34 6.12 -18.58
N ASN A 30 -8.14 6.30 -17.52
CA ASN A 30 -9.41 7.03 -17.58
C ASN A 30 -9.26 8.55 -17.51
N LEU A 31 -8.17 9.07 -16.92
CA LEU A 31 -7.94 10.51 -16.89
C LEU A 31 -7.47 10.99 -18.28
N LYS A 32 -8.37 11.67 -19.00
CA LYS A 32 -8.02 12.43 -20.23
C LYS A 32 -6.93 13.49 -20.00
N LYS A 33 -6.66 13.86 -18.74
CA LYS A 33 -5.63 14.84 -18.34
C LYS A 33 -4.37 14.09 -17.89
N LYS A 34 -3.20 14.49 -18.41
CA LYS A 34 -1.89 14.04 -17.92
C LYS A 34 -1.70 14.48 -16.46
N SER A 35 -2.20 13.68 -15.54
CA SER A 35 -1.97 13.86 -14.10
C SER A 35 -0.83 12.93 -13.68
N LEU A 36 0.16 13.49 -12.98
CA LEU A 36 1.28 12.72 -12.43
C LEU A 36 0.85 11.81 -11.26
N LEU A 37 -0.23 12.16 -10.55
CA LEU A 37 -0.72 11.43 -9.37
C LEU A 37 -0.89 9.92 -9.57
N PRO A 38 -1.62 9.44 -10.60
CA PRO A 38 -1.81 8.01 -10.80
C PRO A 38 -0.52 7.29 -11.18
N ILE A 39 0.43 7.96 -11.84
CA ILE A 39 1.75 7.38 -12.15
C ILE A 39 2.55 7.20 -10.85
N VAL A 40 2.57 8.23 -9.99
CA VAL A 40 3.19 8.15 -8.65
C VAL A 40 2.54 7.03 -7.82
N GLY A 41 1.21 6.91 -7.87
CA GLY A 41 0.49 5.81 -7.21
C GLY A 41 0.90 4.43 -7.71
N SER A 42 1.03 4.24 -9.03
CA SER A 42 1.48 2.98 -9.61
C SER A 42 2.91 2.63 -9.19
N ILE A 43 3.83 3.60 -9.20
CA ILE A 43 5.20 3.39 -8.73
C ILE A 43 5.19 3.00 -7.24
N TYR A 44 4.42 3.69 -6.42
CA TYR A 44 4.29 3.39 -4.99
C TYR A 44 3.82 1.94 -4.72
N PHE A 45 2.75 1.49 -5.37
CA PHE A 45 2.26 0.11 -5.18
C PHE A 45 3.23 -0.93 -5.74
N LEU A 46 3.91 -0.63 -6.85
CA LEU A 46 4.95 -1.50 -7.39
C LEU A 46 6.16 -1.61 -6.44
N SER A 47 6.57 -0.51 -5.82
CA SER A 47 7.64 -0.52 -4.82
C SER A 47 7.28 -1.35 -3.60
N ILE A 48 6.04 -1.26 -3.11
CA ILE A 48 5.54 -2.12 -2.01
C ILE A 48 5.61 -3.60 -2.41
N PHE A 49 5.15 -3.94 -3.62
CA PHE A 49 5.22 -5.29 -4.12
C PHE A 49 6.68 -5.80 -4.20
N CYS A 50 7.59 -5.01 -4.76
CA CYS A 50 9.01 -5.38 -4.82
C CYS A 50 9.62 -5.56 -3.42
N LEU A 51 9.35 -4.65 -2.48
CA LEU A 51 9.85 -4.74 -1.11
C LEU A 51 9.37 -6.00 -0.39
N SER A 52 8.14 -6.43 -0.67
CA SER A 52 7.58 -7.66 -0.10
C SER A 52 8.28 -8.94 -0.56
N LEU A 53 8.96 -8.93 -1.72
CA LEU A 53 9.81 -10.05 -2.15
C LEU A 53 11.08 -10.17 -1.31
N PHE A 54 11.62 -9.04 -0.84
CA PHE A 54 12.84 -9.00 -0.02
C PHE A 54 12.59 -9.29 1.46
N LEU A 55 11.35 -9.18 1.93
CA LEU A 55 10.92 -9.58 3.28
C LEU A 55 11.21 -11.05 3.59
N LEU A 56 11.30 -11.91 2.57
CA LEU A 56 11.68 -13.32 2.72
C LEU A 56 13.17 -13.53 3.01
N LYS A 57 14.03 -12.56 2.66
CA LYS A 57 15.48 -12.63 2.91
C LYS A 57 15.89 -11.94 4.21
N GLU A 58 15.46 -10.71 4.42
CA GLU A 58 15.83 -9.90 5.58
C GLU A 58 14.58 -9.25 6.21
N PRO A 59 13.83 -9.98 7.05
CA PRO A 59 12.49 -9.57 7.45
C PRO A 59 12.48 -8.25 8.24
N VAL A 60 13.40 -8.05 9.19
CA VAL A 60 13.35 -6.89 10.11
C VAL A 60 13.63 -5.56 9.40
N PHE A 61 14.66 -5.50 8.56
CA PHE A 61 15.06 -4.26 7.89
C PHE A 61 14.03 -3.83 6.84
N PHE A 62 13.65 -4.75 5.96
CA PHE A 62 12.68 -4.47 4.90
C PHE A 62 11.28 -4.18 5.44
N TYR A 63 10.91 -4.80 6.56
CA TYR A 63 9.64 -4.50 7.23
C TYR A 63 9.60 -3.09 7.83
N LYS A 64 10.69 -2.59 8.42
CA LYS A 64 10.77 -1.20 8.88
C LYS A 64 10.61 -0.21 7.73
N ILE A 65 11.28 -0.47 6.60
CA ILE A 65 11.15 0.35 5.38
C ILE A 65 9.71 0.31 4.85
N LEU A 66 9.12 -0.89 4.76
CA LEU A 66 7.75 -1.07 4.29
C LEU A 66 6.76 -0.30 5.17
N THR A 67 6.89 -0.41 6.49
CA THR A 67 6.04 0.30 7.45
C THR A 67 6.15 1.81 7.28
N LEU A 68 7.37 2.34 7.13
CA LEU A 68 7.59 3.76 6.92
C LEU A 68 6.94 4.26 5.62
N ILE A 69 7.06 3.49 4.53
CA ILE A 69 6.42 3.80 3.24
C ILE A 69 4.89 3.80 3.38
N LEU A 70 4.32 2.82 4.07
CA LEU A 70 2.87 2.73 4.30
C LEU A 70 2.34 3.90 5.13
N VAL A 71 3.07 4.33 6.17
CA VAL A 71 2.71 5.51 6.98
C VAL A 71 2.68 6.77 6.12
N VAL A 72 3.69 6.98 5.27
CA VAL A 72 3.69 8.11 4.32
C VAL A 72 2.52 8.00 3.34
N GLY A 73 2.25 6.80 2.81
CA GLY A 73 1.15 6.55 1.89
C GLY A 73 -0.23 6.84 2.49
N ILE A 74 -0.42 6.55 3.78
CA ILE A 74 -1.62 6.89 4.54
C ILE A 74 -1.74 8.40 4.75
N GLY A 75 -0.64 9.07 5.10
CA GLY A 75 -0.63 10.54 5.21
C GLY A 75 -1.09 11.22 3.91
N ILE A 76 -0.55 10.78 2.77
CA ILE A 76 -0.97 11.27 1.45
C ILE A 76 -2.45 10.92 1.17
N SER A 77 -2.87 9.71 1.52
CA SER A 77 -4.27 9.27 1.35
C SER A 77 -5.26 10.12 2.13
N LEU A 78 -4.93 10.50 3.36
CA LEU A 78 -5.77 11.37 4.19
C LEU A 78 -5.89 12.78 3.59
N ILE A 79 -4.79 13.34 3.08
CA ILE A 79 -4.79 14.64 2.41
C ILE A 79 -5.69 14.61 1.17
N LEU A 80 -5.58 13.56 0.35
CA LEU A 80 -6.39 13.40 -0.85
C LEU A 80 -7.88 13.19 -0.53
N LEU A 81 -8.18 12.39 0.49
CA LEU A 81 -9.55 12.18 0.96
C LEU A 81 -10.17 13.49 1.48
N TYR A 82 -9.40 14.29 2.23
CA TYR A 82 -9.82 15.62 2.68
C TYR A 82 -10.11 16.56 1.50
N LEU A 83 -9.25 16.56 0.48
CA LEU A 83 -9.47 17.35 -0.75
C LEU A 83 -10.72 16.88 -1.51
N MET A 84 -10.95 15.58 -1.63
CA MET A 84 -12.16 15.01 -2.24
C MET A 84 -13.43 15.45 -1.51
N PHE A 85 -13.41 15.40 -0.18
CA PHE A 85 -14.52 15.86 0.65
C PHE A 85 -14.77 17.37 0.48
N ARG A 86 -13.71 18.18 0.55
CA ARG A 86 -13.79 19.64 0.40
C ARG A 86 -14.30 20.07 -0.98
N GLN A 87 -13.90 19.38 -2.04
CA GLN A 87 -14.31 19.66 -3.42
C GLN A 87 -15.64 18.98 -3.80
N LYS A 88 -16.23 18.17 -2.90
CA LYS A 88 -17.42 17.33 -3.16
C LYS A 88 -17.27 16.44 -4.40
N ASN A 89 -16.04 16.08 -4.76
CA ASN A 89 -15.73 15.30 -5.94
C ASN A 89 -15.36 13.87 -5.52
N TRP A 90 -16.34 12.97 -5.59
CA TRP A 90 -16.19 11.60 -5.17
C TRP A 90 -15.68 10.73 -6.31
N CYS A 91 -14.58 10.03 -6.05
CA CYS A 91 -13.94 9.11 -6.97
C CYS A 91 -13.96 7.71 -6.34
N GLY A 92 -14.84 6.84 -6.84
CA GLY A 92 -14.97 5.47 -6.32
C GLY A 92 -13.69 4.64 -6.46
N ILE A 93 -12.95 4.82 -7.56
CA ILE A 93 -11.67 4.13 -7.77
C ILE A 93 -10.60 4.65 -6.79
N CYS A 94 -10.62 5.95 -6.49
CA CYS A 94 -9.72 6.56 -5.51
C CYS A 94 -10.01 6.06 -4.09
N LEU A 95 -11.30 5.88 -3.73
CA LEU A 95 -11.69 5.26 -2.46
C LEU A 95 -11.15 3.83 -2.33
N ARG A 96 -11.13 3.03 -3.41
CA ARG A 96 -10.50 1.70 -3.40
C ARG A 96 -8.99 1.77 -3.13
N VAL A 97 -8.30 2.75 -3.70
CA VAL A 97 -6.87 2.98 -3.42
C VAL A 97 -6.63 3.34 -1.96
N HIS A 98 -7.45 4.22 -1.38
CA HIS A 98 -7.36 4.57 0.04
C HIS A 98 -7.64 3.36 0.93
N PHE A 99 -8.65 2.56 0.59
CA PHE A 99 -8.97 1.33 1.31
C PHE A 99 -7.82 0.32 1.26
N ALA A 100 -7.19 0.13 0.10
CA ALA A 100 -6.03 -0.75 -0.05
C ALA A 100 -4.86 -0.30 0.84
N ASN A 101 -4.59 1.01 0.92
CA ASN A 101 -3.56 1.54 1.83
C ASN A 101 -3.86 1.26 3.30
N VAL A 102 -5.12 1.44 3.73
CA VAL A 102 -5.52 1.15 5.11
C VAL A 102 -5.36 -0.34 5.41
N LEU A 103 -5.79 -1.20 4.49
CA LEU A 103 -5.64 -2.64 4.63
C LEU A 103 -4.17 -3.05 4.77
N LEU A 104 -3.30 -2.50 3.90
CA LEU A 104 -1.86 -2.75 3.96
C LEU A 104 -1.24 -2.28 5.29
N LEU A 105 -1.61 -1.10 5.77
CA LEU A 105 -1.11 -0.60 7.07
C LEU A 105 -1.60 -1.49 8.23
N LEU A 106 -2.86 -1.89 8.24
CA LEU A 106 -3.40 -2.78 9.29
C LEU A 106 -2.69 -4.13 9.30
N THR A 107 -2.53 -4.76 8.14
CA THR A 107 -1.79 -6.03 8.03
C THR A 107 -0.34 -5.87 8.46
N SER A 108 0.29 -4.73 8.17
CA SER A 108 1.61 -4.40 8.69
C SER A 108 1.57 -4.33 10.21
N ILE A 109 0.74 -3.50 10.83
CA ILE A 109 0.68 -3.33 12.30
C ILE A 109 0.42 -4.66 13.03
N GLU A 110 -0.49 -5.49 12.52
CA GLU A 110 -0.79 -6.81 13.12
C GLU A 110 0.41 -7.76 13.08
N ALA A 111 1.26 -7.63 12.05
CA ALA A 111 2.49 -8.39 11.93
C ALA A 111 3.65 -7.86 12.79
N TRP A 112 3.60 -6.59 13.24
CA TRP A 112 4.67 -5.93 14.00
C TRP A 112 5.06 -6.68 15.28
N PRO A 113 4.13 -7.02 16.20
CA PRO A 113 4.50 -7.71 17.44
C PRO A 113 5.10 -9.08 17.15
N ARG A 114 4.66 -9.75 16.08
CA ARG A 114 5.15 -11.08 15.68
C ARG A 114 6.57 -11.02 15.12
N LEU A 115 6.90 -9.97 14.36
CA LEU A 115 8.25 -9.70 13.87
C LEU A 115 9.20 -9.20 14.97
N SER A 116 8.69 -8.45 15.94
CA SER A 116 9.49 -7.95 17.07
C SER A 116 10.00 -9.05 18.00
N LEU A 117 9.34 -10.22 18.01
CA LEU A 117 9.78 -11.40 18.74
C LEU A 117 10.98 -12.12 18.09
N PHE A 118 11.32 -11.80 16.84
CA PHE A 118 12.47 -12.35 16.11
C PHE A 118 13.67 -11.40 16.05
N SER A 119 13.61 -10.26 16.73
CA SER A 119 14.70 -9.27 16.91
C SER A 119 15.41 -9.48 18.24
#